data_AF-L8GIH6-F1
#
_entry.id   AF-L8GIH6-F1
#
_cell.length_a   1.000
_cell.length_b   1.000
_cell.length_c   1.000
_cell.angle_alpha   90.00
_cell.angle_beta   90.00
_cell.angle_gamma   90.00
#
_symmetry.space_group_name_H-M   'P 1'
#
loop_
_entity.id
_entity.type
_entity.pdbx_description
1 polymer ?
#
loop_
_entity_poly.entity_id
_entity_poly.type
_entity_poly.pdbx_seq_one_letter_code
_entity_poly.pdbx_strand_id
1 'polypeptide(L)'
;MGRIRIVWARIWEVMGQHFTMVGCHKNLSIAMYAIDSLRQLAMKFLAKDELANFHFQKDFLKPFESIIQQHTSIQTRDMCIRCLSNMVQAQAQNMKSGWKSIFAVLSFAATDTNEKIVRLAFELVESIMSKHFKLIADSFFVECVNCLIAFAKAQHFKDIR
;
A
#
# COMPACT_ATOMS: atom_id res chain seq x y z
N MET A 1 8.68 -17.22 13.28
CA MET A 1 7.72 -18.11 12.57
C MET A 1 8.51 -19.08 11.69
N GLY A 2 8.73 -20.31 12.13
CA GLY A 2 9.57 -21.31 11.45
C GLY A 2 8.85 -22.24 10.46
N ARG A 3 7.71 -21.84 9.88
CA ARG A 3 7.02 -22.66 8.86
C ARG A 3 7.57 -22.39 7.46
N ILE A 4 7.56 -23.42 6.62
CA ILE A 4 8.04 -23.35 5.23
C ILE A 4 7.17 -22.38 4.42
N ARG A 5 7.80 -21.59 3.53
CA ARG A 5 7.19 -20.47 2.80
C ARG A 5 5.97 -20.84 1.95
N ILE A 6 5.96 -22.03 1.32
CA ILE A 6 4.81 -22.50 0.52
C ILE A 6 3.55 -22.70 1.37
N VAL A 7 3.72 -23.12 2.62
CA VAL A 7 2.60 -23.28 3.56
C VAL A 7 2.06 -21.91 3.93
N TRP A 8 2.94 -20.93 4.15
CA TRP A 8 2.54 -19.54 4.38
C TRP A 8 1.80 -18.93 3.20
N ALA A 9 2.25 -19.16 1.97
CA ALA A 9 1.57 -18.66 0.78
C ALA A 9 0.13 -19.17 0.69
N ARG A 10 -0.10 -20.47 0.95
CA ARG A 10 -1.45 -21.07 1.00
C ARG A 10 -2.32 -20.52 2.12
N ILE A 11 -1.74 -20.32 3.31
CA ILE A 11 -2.45 -19.67 4.43
C ILE A 11 -2.82 -18.24 4.04
N TRP A 12 -1.88 -17.52 3.42
CA TRP A 12 -2.09 -16.13 3.02
C TRP A 12 -3.15 -15.98 1.94
N GLU A 13 -3.29 -16.94 1.02
CA GLU A 13 -4.34 -16.91 0.02
C GLU A 13 -5.73 -16.81 0.67
N VAL A 14 -5.99 -17.61 1.71
CA VAL A 14 -7.25 -17.56 2.46
C VAL A 14 -7.34 -16.31 3.32
N MET A 15 -6.28 -15.97 4.06
CA MET A 15 -6.28 -14.82 4.96
C MET A 15 -6.40 -13.49 4.21
N GLY A 16 -5.68 -13.33 3.11
CA GLY A 16 -5.70 -12.14 2.27
C GLY A 16 -7.08 -11.88 1.69
N GLN A 17 -7.76 -12.92 1.19
CA GLN A 17 -9.16 -12.83 0.75
C GLN A 17 -10.09 -12.39 1.89
N HIS A 18 -9.92 -12.96 3.08
CA HIS A 18 -10.70 -12.57 4.25
C HIS A 18 -10.44 -11.11 4.66
N PHE A 19 -9.19 -10.66 4.68
CA PHE A 19 -8.86 -9.26 4.96
C PHE A 19 -9.44 -8.31 3.94
N THR A 20 -9.42 -8.64 2.65
CA THR A 20 -10.09 -7.84 1.62
C THR A 20 -11.60 -7.79 1.87
N MET A 21 -12.25 -8.93 2.14
CA MET A 21 -13.68 -8.97 2.40
C MET A 21 -14.07 -8.11 3.61
N VAL A 22 -13.39 -8.27 4.74
CA VAL A 22 -13.72 -7.58 5.99
C VAL A 22 -13.27 -6.12 5.96
N GLY A 23 -12.12 -5.83 5.35
CA GLY A 23 -11.69 -4.47 5.06
C GLY A 23 -12.65 -3.74 4.12
N CYS A 24 -13.40 -4.50 3.31
CA CYS A 24 -14.48 -4.00 2.49
C CYS A 24 -15.88 -4.02 3.17
N HIS A 25 -15.96 -4.23 4.48
CA HIS A 25 -17.25 -4.33 5.17
C HIS A 25 -17.99 -2.97 5.28
N LYS A 26 -19.33 -2.98 5.24
CA LYS A 26 -20.17 -1.75 5.33
C LYS A 26 -20.07 -1.05 6.68
N ASN A 27 -19.89 -1.82 7.75
CA ASN A 27 -19.63 -1.27 9.08
C ASN A 27 -18.19 -0.76 9.14
N LEU A 28 -18.03 0.56 9.27
CA LEU A 28 -16.75 1.24 9.29
C LEU A 28 -15.81 0.70 10.38
N SER A 29 -16.31 0.46 11.59
CA SER A 29 -15.47 -0.05 12.68
C SER A 29 -14.86 -1.41 12.34
N ILE A 30 -15.66 -2.32 11.75
CA ILE A 30 -15.19 -3.64 11.32
C ILE A 30 -14.10 -3.51 10.24
N ALA A 31 -14.34 -2.66 9.24
CA ALA A 31 -13.36 -2.39 8.18
C ALA A 31 -12.06 -1.82 8.74
N MET A 32 -12.14 -0.82 9.62
CA MET A 32 -10.97 -0.20 10.24
C MET A 32 -10.17 -1.20 11.09
N TYR A 33 -10.81 -2.05 11.89
CA TYR A 33 -10.12 -3.09 12.65
C TYR A 33 -9.41 -4.10 11.75
N ALA A 34 -10.02 -4.49 10.64
CA ALA A 34 -9.41 -5.39 9.67
C ALA A 34 -8.19 -4.75 8.99
N ILE A 35 -8.28 -3.48 8.59
CA ILE A 35 -7.17 -2.73 7.98
C ILE A 35 -6.01 -2.56 8.96
N ASP A 36 -6.28 -2.24 10.22
CA ASP A 36 -5.21 -2.14 11.22
C ASP A 36 -4.56 -3.49 11.50
N SER A 37 -5.36 -4.55 11.63
CA SER A 37 -4.85 -5.92 11.82
C SER A 37 -3.98 -6.36 10.64
N LEU A 38 -4.41 -6.04 9.42
CA LEU A 38 -3.64 -6.26 8.21
C LEU A 38 -2.33 -5.47 8.22
N ARG A 39 -2.35 -4.18 8.62
CA ARG A 39 -1.13 -3.36 8.76
C ARG A 39 -0.14 -3.98 9.74
N GLN A 40 -0.61 -4.39 10.92
CA GLN A 40 0.25 -5.01 11.94
C GLN A 40 0.90 -6.30 11.43
N LEU A 41 0.15 -7.10 10.66
CA LEU A 41 0.67 -8.32 10.06
C LEU A 41 1.68 -8.00 8.95
N ALA A 42 1.33 -7.11 8.01
CA ALA A 42 2.18 -6.67 6.92
C ALA A 42 3.51 -6.13 7.44
N MET A 43 3.50 -5.33 8.51
CA MET A 43 4.69 -4.83 9.18
C MET A 43 5.65 -5.94 9.63
N LYS A 44 5.13 -7.02 10.23
CA LYS A 44 5.94 -8.16 10.66
C LYS A 44 6.54 -8.94 9.49
N PHE A 45 5.91 -8.90 8.31
CA PHE A 45 6.40 -9.55 7.11
C PHE A 45 7.39 -8.67 6.34
N LEU A 46 7.14 -7.37 6.25
CA LEU A 46 8.06 -6.40 5.65
C LEU A 46 9.38 -6.31 6.41
N ALA A 47 9.38 -6.55 7.73
CA ALA A 47 10.60 -6.64 8.54
C ALA A 47 11.48 -7.87 8.23
N LYS A 48 11.02 -8.79 7.38
CA LYS A 48 11.82 -9.93 6.93
C LYS A 48 12.36 -9.67 5.54
N ASP A 49 13.60 -10.05 5.32
CA ASP A 49 14.21 -9.98 4.00
C ASP A 49 13.45 -10.81 2.97
N GLU A 50 13.18 -10.17 1.84
CA GLU A 50 12.63 -10.81 0.68
C GLU A 50 13.75 -11.45 -0.15
N LEU A 51 13.62 -12.75 -0.45
CA LEU A 51 14.57 -13.42 -1.34
C LEU A 51 14.27 -13.06 -2.80
N ALA A 52 15.31 -12.97 -3.62
CA ALA A 52 15.24 -12.50 -5.01
C ALA A 52 14.13 -13.16 -5.86
N ASN A 53 13.82 -14.44 -5.64
CA ASN A 53 12.83 -15.19 -6.43
C ASN A 53 11.47 -15.37 -5.73
N PHE A 54 11.22 -14.67 -4.61
CA PHE A 54 9.99 -14.86 -3.84
C PHE A 54 9.40 -13.51 -3.42
N HIS A 55 8.48 -13.00 -4.24
CA HIS A 55 7.87 -11.68 -4.10
C HIS A 55 6.61 -11.70 -3.22
N PHE A 56 6.75 -12.04 -1.93
CA PHE A 56 5.61 -12.12 -1.04
C PHE A 56 5.14 -10.75 -0.56
N GLN A 57 6.02 -9.75 -0.45
CA GLN A 57 5.66 -8.46 0.12
C GLN A 57 4.53 -7.79 -0.66
N LYS A 58 4.54 -7.85 -2.00
CA LYS A 58 3.42 -7.39 -2.83
C LYS A 58 2.11 -8.14 -2.54
N ASP A 59 2.17 -9.46 -2.28
CA ASP A 59 0.98 -10.27 -2.03
C ASP A 59 0.34 -9.90 -0.68
N PHE A 60 1.15 -9.54 0.32
CA PHE A 60 0.66 -9.03 1.61
C PHE A 60 0.03 -7.64 1.52
N LEU A 61 0.45 -6.84 0.54
CA LEU A 61 -0.07 -5.49 0.33
C LEU A 61 -1.25 -5.44 -0.64
N LYS A 62 -1.47 -6.49 -1.44
CA LYS A 62 -2.60 -6.60 -2.38
C LYS A 62 -4.00 -6.35 -1.77
N PRO A 63 -4.28 -6.73 -0.51
CA PRO A 63 -5.56 -6.35 0.11
C PRO A 63 -5.72 -4.83 0.27
N PHE A 64 -4.66 -4.05 0.50
CA PHE A 64 -4.74 -2.58 0.53
C PHE A 64 -5.11 -2.01 -0.85
N GLU A 65 -4.55 -2.57 -1.93
CA GLU A 65 -4.94 -2.23 -3.31
C GLU A 65 -6.43 -2.48 -3.54
N SER A 66 -6.92 -3.64 -3.09
CA SER A 66 -8.33 -4.01 -3.27
C SER A 66 -9.26 -3.12 -2.46
N ILE A 67 -8.91 -2.84 -1.20
CA ILE A 67 -9.73 -2.04 -0.29
C ILE A 67 -9.84 -0.59 -0.80
N ILE A 68 -8.73 0.04 -1.18
CA ILE A 68 -8.79 1.44 -1.65
C ILE A 68 -9.62 1.57 -2.94
N GLN A 69 -9.59 0.54 -3.81
CA GLN A 69 -10.32 0.51 -5.07
C GLN A 69 -11.83 0.29 -4.90
N GLN A 70 -12.22 -0.52 -3.90
CA GLN A 70 -13.61 -0.97 -3.75
C GLN A 70 -14.40 -0.14 -2.73
N HIS A 71 -13.73 0.55 -1.79
CA HIS A 71 -14.42 1.26 -0.71
C HIS A 71 -14.76 2.71 -1.01
N THR A 72 -16.01 3.07 -0.74
CA THR A 72 -16.52 4.43 -0.92
C THR A 72 -16.24 5.33 0.29
N SER A 73 -15.94 4.77 1.47
CA SER A 73 -15.69 5.56 2.67
C SER A 73 -14.32 6.25 2.64
N ILE A 74 -14.35 7.58 2.80
CA ILE A 74 -13.16 8.42 2.90
C ILE A 74 -12.30 7.98 4.10
N GLN A 75 -12.91 7.61 5.22
CA GLN A 75 -12.18 7.16 6.42
C GLN A 75 -11.39 5.88 6.17
N THR A 76 -11.96 4.92 5.44
CA THR A 76 -11.28 3.69 5.06
C THR A 76 -10.07 3.99 4.16
N ARG A 77 -10.24 4.85 3.14
CA ARG A 77 -9.16 5.22 2.21
C ARG A 77 -8.05 6.04 2.89
N ASP A 78 -8.41 6.98 3.76
CA ASP A 78 -7.47 7.74 4.60
C ASP A 78 -6.65 6.77 5.48
N MET A 79 -7.32 5.82 6.13
CA MET A 79 -6.66 4.81 6.95
C MET A 79 -5.70 3.93 6.13
N CYS A 80 -6.08 3.49 4.93
CA CYS A 80 -5.20 2.73 4.05
C CYS A 80 -3.89 3.50 3.76
N ILE A 81 -3.97 4.76 3.34
CA ILE A 81 -2.78 5.56 3.03
C ILE A 81 -1.93 5.79 4.30
N ARG A 82 -2.55 6.05 5.45
CA ARG A 82 -1.81 6.17 6.73
C ARG A 82 -1.10 4.87 7.11
N CYS A 83 -1.72 3.72 6.89
CA CYS A 83 -1.08 2.42 7.10
C CYS A 83 0.15 2.27 6.21
N LEU A 84 0.05 2.63 4.93
CA LEU A 84 1.19 2.59 4.00
C LEU A 84 2.29 3.57 4.39
N SER A 85 1.94 4.79 4.78
CA SER A 85 2.90 5.78 5.27
C SER A 85 3.69 5.25 6.48
N ASN A 86 2.99 4.65 7.44
CA ASN A 86 3.62 3.99 8.59
C ASN A 86 4.55 2.84 8.17
N MET A 87 4.13 2.01 7.22
CA MET A 87 4.96 0.91 6.70
C MET A 87 6.23 1.40 5.99
N VAL A 88 6.10 2.40 5.13
CA VAL A 88 7.24 3.02 4.43
C VAL A 88 8.22 3.59 5.44
N GLN A 89 7.73 4.39 6.40
CA GLN A 89 8.59 5.00 7.43
C GLN A 89 9.37 3.95 8.23
N ALA A 90 8.75 2.81 8.55
CA ALA A 90 9.37 1.80 9.38
C ALA A 90 10.21 0.76 8.62
N GLN A 91 9.88 0.48 7.35
CA GLN A 91 10.39 -0.68 6.61
C GLN A 91 10.93 -0.36 5.21
N ALA A 92 11.13 0.91 4.85
CA ALA A 92 11.63 1.30 3.51
C ALA A 92 12.88 0.51 3.06
N GLN A 93 13.84 0.28 3.96
CA GLN A 93 15.08 -0.45 3.64
C GLN A 93 14.86 -1.93 3.31
N ASN A 94 13.88 -2.55 3.99
CA ASN A 94 13.54 -3.97 3.82
C ASN A 94 12.51 -4.18 2.69
N MET A 95 11.91 -3.10 2.22
CA MET A 95 10.89 -3.15 1.18
C MET A 95 11.53 -3.40 -0.20
N LYS A 96 11.07 -4.48 -0.84
CA LYS A 96 11.47 -4.97 -2.17
C LYS A 96 10.23 -4.97 -3.06
N SER A 97 9.66 -6.13 -3.40
CA SER A 97 8.46 -6.19 -4.25
C SER A 97 7.27 -5.40 -3.69
N GLY A 98 7.26 -5.12 -2.39
CA GLY A 98 6.26 -4.28 -1.74
C GLY A 98 6.15 -2.86 -2.33
N TRP A 99 7.24 -2.29 -2.87
CA TRP A 99 7.20 -0.98 -3.52
C TRP A 99 6.21 -0.92 -4.68
N LYS A 100 6.03 -2.03 -5.43
CA LYS A 100 5.05 -2.08 -6.53
C LYS A 100 3.63 -1.86 -6.02
N SER A 101 3.27 -2.50 -4.91
CA SER A 101 1.97 -2.33 -4.27
C SER A 101 1.79 -0.95 -3.64
N ILE A 102 2.85 -0.40 -3.02
CA ILE A 102 2.81 0.99 -2.51
C ILE A 102 2.46 1.96 -3.65
N PHE A 103 3.20 1.91 -4.75
CA PHE A 103 2.95 2.79 -5.89
C PHE A 103 1.61 2.52 -6.57
N ALA A 104 1.15 1.26 -6.63
CA ALA A 104 -0.17 0.94 -7.15
C ALA A 104 -1.29 1.60 -6.33
N VAL A 105 -1.23 1.52 -5.00
CA VAL A 105 -2.20 2.17 -4.11
C VAL A 105 -2.16 3.69 -4.26
N LEU A 106 -0.96 4.29 -4.28
CA LEU A 106 -0.80 5.74 -4.42
C LEU A 106 -1.25 6.25 -5.79
N SER A 107 -0.97 5.50 -6.85
CA SER A 107 -1.46 5.81 -8.20
C SER A 107 -2.99 5.81 -8.26
N PHE A 108 -3.64 4.86 -7.57
CA PHE A 108 -5.10 4.83 -7.50
C PHE A 108 -5.63 6.01 -6.68
N ALA A 109 -5.02 6.29 -5.52
CA ALA A 109 -5.38 7.42 -4.66
C ALA A 109 -5.23 8.79 -5.36
N ALA A 110 -4.32 8.90 -6.36
CA ALA A 110 -4.19 10.09 -7.18
C ALA A 110 -5.47 10.42 -7.99
N THR A 111 -6.31 9.43 -8.25
CA THR A 111 -7.58 9.59 -8.99
C THR A 111 -8.80 9.78 -8.08
N ASP A 112 -8.58 9.90 -6.76
CA ASP A 112 -9.66 10.07 -5.80
C ASP A 112 -10.38 11.42 -5.99
N THR A 113 -11.70 11.42 -5.79
CA THR A 113 -12.50 12.64 -5.85
C THR A 113 -12.34 13.51 -4.60
N ASN A 114 -11.81 12.96 -3.52
CA ASN A 114 -11.57 13.68 -2.27
C ASN A 114 -10.14 14.22 -2.20
N GLU A 115 -10.02 15.55 -2.17
CA GLU A 115 -8.73 16.26 -2.12
C GLU A 115 -7.82 15.80 -0.99
N LYS A 116 -8.38 15.53 0.19
CA LYS A 116 -7.61 15.11 1.36
C LYS A 116 -6.91 13.78 1.11
N ILE A 117 -7.56 12.86 0.39
CA ILE A 117 -6.99 11.56 0.04
C ILE A 117 -5.84 11.73 -0.97
N VAL A 118 -6.08 12.53 -2.02
CA VAL A 118 -5.06 12.83 -3.04
C VAL A 118 -3.84 13.48 -2.39
N ARG A 119 -4.05 14.50 -1.55
CA ARG A 119 -2.97 15.21 -0.85
C ARG A 119 -2.18 14.29 0.09
N LEU A 120 -2.87 13.49 0.90
CA LEU A 120 -2.22 12.54 1.82
C LEU A 120 -1.35 11.52 1.06
N ALA A 121 -1.84 11.04 -0.09
CA ALA A 121 -1.08 10.14 -0.95
C ALA A 121 0.13 10.85 -1.58
N PHE A 122 -0.04 12.09 -2.05
CA PHE A 122 1.03 12.88 -2.65
C PHE A 122 2.14 13.19 -1.65
N GLU A 123 1.80 13.61 -0.43
CA GLU A 123 2.76 13.84 0.67
C GLU A 123 3.61 12.59 0.96
N LEU A 124 3.01 11.38 0.84
CA LEU A 124 3.77 10.14 0.96
C LEU A 124 4.73 9.93 -0.22
N VAL A 125 4.29 10.21 -1.46
CA VAL A 125 5.18 10.15 -2.64
C VAL A 125 6.35 11.12 -2.49
N GLU A 126 6.11 12.37 -2.07
CA GLU A 126 7.17 13.35 -1.82
C GLU A 126 8.15 12.86 -0.74
N SER A 127 7.64 12.30 0.36
CA SER A 127 8.49 11.72 1.40
C SER A 127 9.31 10.53 0.88
N ILE A 128 8.74 9.71 -0.01
CA ILE A 128 9.45 8.59 -0.64
C ILE A 128 10.56 9.11 -1.56
N MET A 129 10.27 10.09 -2.40
CA MET A 129 11.24 10.67 -3.34
C MET A 129 12.38 11.39 -2.60
N SER A 130 12.07 12.15 -1.55
CA SER A 130 13.08 12.87 -0.78
C SER A 130 14.00 11.95 0.04
N LYS A 131 13.44 10.89 0.65
CA LYS A 131 14.19 10.07 1.63
C LYS A 131 14.63 8.71 1.12
N HIS A 132 13.95 8.16 0.11
CA HIS A 132 14.05 6.75 -0.27
C HIS A 132 14.26 6.52 -1.77
N PHE A 133 14.46 7.58 -2.57
CA PHE A 133 14.63 7.45 -4.03
C PHE A 133 15.73 6.46 -4.43
N LYS A 134 16.87 6.44 -3.72
CA LYS A 134 17.97 5.49 -3.99
C LYS A 134 17.54 4.02 -3.88
N LEU A 135 16.55 3.71 -3.04
CA LEU A 135 16.05 2.34 -2.86
C LEU A 135 15.13 1.89 -4.00
N ILE A 136 14.65 2.85 -4.79
CA ILE A 136 13.60 2.68 -5.81
C ILE A 136 14.19 2.81 -7.21
N ALA A 137 15.20 3.66 -7.39
CA ALA A 137 15.80 4.02 -8.66
C ALA A 137 16.21 2.81 -9.52
N ASP A 138 16.76 1.76 -8.90
CA ASP A 138 17.32 0.63 -9.65
C ASP A 138 16.27 -0.41 -10.08
N SER A 139 15.15 -0.54 -9.37
CA SER A 139 14.23 -1.68 -9.53
C SER A 139 12.74 -1.33 -9.62
N PHE A 140 12.37 -0.12 -9.21
CA PHE A 140 10.97 0.32 -9.11
C PHE A 140 10.75 1.73 -9.67
N PHE A 141 11.71 2.23 -10.46
CA PHE A 141 11.64 3.57 -11.05
C PHE A 141 10.43 3.73 -11.98
N VAL A 142 10.10 2.70 -12.76
CA VAL A 142 8.94 2.74 -13.67
C VAL A 142 7.64 2.88 -12.90
N GLU A 143 7.45 2.11 -11.82
CA GLU A 143 6.28 2.20 -10.94
C GLU A 143 6.19 3.59 -10.29
N CYS A 144 7.31 4.14 -9.84
CA CYS A 144 7.38 5.49 -9.29
C CYS A 144 6.97 6.56 -10.32
N VAL A 145 7.51 6.50 -11.54
CA VAL A 145 7.17 7.44 -12.62
C VAL A 145 5.70 7.32 -13.01
N ASN A 146 5.17 6.10 -13.13
CA ASN A 146 3.75 5.89 -13.41
C ASN A 146 2.86 6.49 -12.32
N CYS A 147 3.26 6.37 -11.06
CA CYS A 147 2.57 7.01 -9.94
C CYS A 147 2.57 8.54 -10.06
N LEU A 148 3.72 9.16 -10.36
CA LEU A 148 3.81 10.60 -10.58
C LEU A 148 2.97 11.06 -11.78
N ILE A 149 2.94 10.29 -12.86
CA ILE A 149 2.09 10.55 -14.03
C ILE A 149 0.60 10.53 -13.63
N ALA A 150 0.18 9.61 -12.75
CA ALA A 150 -1.19 9.57 -12.25
C ALA A 150 -1.57 10.88 -11.53
N PHE A 151 -0.70 11.38 -10.64
CA PHE A 151 -0.90 12.68 -9.99
C PHE A 151 -0.90 13.85 -10.97
N ALA A 152 0.02 13.86 -11.94
CA ALA A 152 0.06 14.92 -12.95
C ALA A 152 -1.23 14.98 -13.80
N LYS A 153 -1.85 13.81 -14.07
CA LYS A 153 -3.10 13.71 -14.82
C LYS A 153 -4.35 14.05 -14.00
N ALA A 154 -4.29 14.03 -12.67
CA ALA A 154 -5.43 14.36 -11.82
C ALA A 154 -5.85 15.83 -12.04
N GLN A 155 -6.91 16.05 -12.82
CA GLN A 155 -7.36 17.38 -13.24
C GLN A 155 -8.06 18.19 -12.14
N HIS A 156 -8.41 17.55 -11.02
CA HIS A 156 -9.30 18.11 -10.01
C HIS A 156 -8.63 19.08 -9.02
N PHE A 157 -7.30 19.05 -8.88
CA PHE A 157 -6.59 19.81 -7.84
C PHE A 157 -5.38 20.54 -8.43
N LYS A 158 -5.62 21.73 -8.99
CA LYS A 158 -4.56 22.57 -9.58
C LYS A 158 -3.57 23.09 -8.53
N ASP A 159 -3.96 23.09 -7.25
CA ASP A 159 -3.14 23.61 -6.13
C ASP A 159 -2.20 22.56 -5.52
N ILE A 160 -2.26 21.30 -5.96
CA ILE A 160 -1.33 20.21 -5.56
C ILE A 160 -0.12 20.14 -6.52
N ARG A 161 -0.11 20.94 -7.60
CA ARG A 161 0.97 20.98 -8.60
C ARG A 161 2.07 21.97 -8.25
#